data_AF-A0A6B3FND0-F1
#
_entry.id   AF-A0A6B3FND0-F1
#
_cell.length_a   1.000
_cell.length_b   1.000
_cell.length_c   1.000
_cell.angle_alpha   90.00
_cell.angle_beta   90.00
_cell.angle_gamma   90.00
#
_symmetry.space_group_name_H-M   'P 1'
#
loop_
_entity.id
_entity.type
_entity.pdbx_description
1 polymer ?
#
loop_
_entity_poly.entity_id
_entity_poly.type
_entity_poly.pdbx_seq_one_letter_code
_entity_poly.pdbx_strand_id
1 'polypeptide(L)'
;PSRGHGPGKDGVGLWWKLLGRGKRNATADLSRPEGREVLLRLVADADVVIENFRPGTLERWGLGWAELSEVNPRLVLARVTG
;
A
#
# COMPACT_ATOMS: atom_id res chain seq x y z
N PRO A 1 -0.24 -12.28 1.04
CA PRO A 1 0.66 -13.12 1.87
C PRO A 1 0.25 -13.20 3.36
N SER A 2 0.29 -12.10 4.12
CA SER A 2 0.13 -12.12 5.60
C SER A 2 -1.19 -12.67 6.15
N ARG A 3 -2.26 -12.70 5.32
CA ARG A 3 -3.57 -13.25 5.70
C ARG A 3 -3.59 -14.78 5.86
N GLY A 4 -2.65 -15.48 5.22
CA GLY A 4 -2.49 -16.93 5.33
C GLY A 4 -1.24 -17.37 6.10
N HIS A 5 -0.50 -16.44 6.73
CA HIS A 5 0.71 -16.79 7.49
C HIS A 5 0.37 -17.29 8.89
N GLY A 6 1.16 -18.24 9.36
CA GLY A 6 1.15 -18.71 10.75
C GLY A 6 -0.12 -19.47 11.15
N PRO A 7 -0.39 -19.60 12.45
CA PRO A 7 -1.54 -20.34 12.95
C PRO A 7 -2.86 -19.64 12.59
N GLY A 8 -3.88 -20.46 12.33
CA GLY A 8 -5.26 -20.02 12.17
C GLY A 8 -6.13 -20.53 13.32
N LYS A 9 -7.26 -19.86 13.54
CA LYS A 9 -8.35 -20.33 14.42
C LYS A 9 -9.67 -20.16 13.68
N ASP A 10 -10.49 -21.22 13.64
CA ASP A 10 -11.81 -21.22 12.99
C ASP A 10 -11.75 -20.77 11.52
N GLY A 11 -10.74 -21.23 10.77
CA GLY A 11 -10.52 -20.83 9.37
C GLY A 11 -9.96 -19.41 9.17
N VAL A 12 -9.69 -18.67 10.25
CA VAL A 12 -9.19 -17.30 10.19
C VAL A 12 -7.71 -17.23 10.60
N GLY A 13 -6.86 -16.75 9.69
CA GLY A 13 -5.44 -16.52 9.96
C GLY A 13 -5.20 -15.46 11.04
N LEU A 14 -4.44 -15.80 12.07
CA LEU A 14 -4.24 -14.92 13.23
C LEU A 14 -3.18 -13.83 12.98
N TRP A 15 -2.22 -14.08 12.09
CA TRP A 15 -1.11 -13.16 11.84
C TRP A 15 -1.57 -11.81 11.28
N TRP A 16 -2.50 -11.81 10.33
CA TRP A 16 -3.09 -10.56 9.82
C TRP A 16 -3.89 -9.81 10.88
N LYS A 17 -4.61 -10.51 11.77
CA LYS A 17 -5.34 -9.86 12.87
C LYS A 17 -4.41 -9.09 13.80
N LEU A 18 -3.21 -9.62 14.05
CA LEU A 18 -2.20 -8.93 14.84
C LEU A 18 -1.67 -7.68 14.11
N LEU A 19 -1.22 -7.83 12.85
CA LEU A 19 -0.58 -6.76 12.07
C LEU A 19 -1.55 -5.65 11.62
N GLY A 20 -2.81 -5.99 11.39
CA GLY A 20 -3.86 -5.11 10.88
C GLY A 20 -4.70 -4.44 11.96
N ARG A 21 -4.49 -4.76 13.24
CA ARG A 21 -5.26 -4.18 14.34
C ARG A 21 -5.17 -2.65 14.33
N GLY A 22 -6.32 -1.98 14.42
CA GLY A 22 -6.42 -0.53 14.42
C GLY A 22 -6.35 0.14 13.03
N LYS A 23 -6.17 -0.63 11.95
CA LYS A 23 -6.09 -0.09 10.58
C LYS A 23 -7.43 -0.22 9.87
N ARG A 24 -7.83 0.82 9.12
CA ARG A 24 -8.91 0.76 8.13
C ARG A 24 -8.37 0.12 6.85
N ASN A 25 -9.18 -0.69 6.19
CA ASN A 25 -8.75 -1.45 5.02
C ASN A 25 -9.63 -1.11 3.81
N ALA A 26 -8.99 -0.96 2.65
CA ALA A 26 -9.62 -0.92 1.35
C ALA A 26 -8.84 -1.84 0.40
N THR A 27 -9.45 -2.17 -0.74
CA THR A 27 -8.78 -2.98 -1.78
C THR A 27 -8.92 -2.27 -3.11
N ALA A 28 -7.80 -2.16 -3.81
CA ALA A 28 -7.72 -1.62 -5.15
C ALA A 28 -6.65 -2.41 -5.91
N ASP A 29 -6.87 -2.63 -7.21
CA ASP A 29 -5.86 -3.19 -8.10
C ASP A 29 -5.04 -2.05 -8.71
N LEU A 30 -3.86 -1.80 -8.14
CA LEU A 30 -2.99 -0.70 -8.55
C LEU A 30 -2.36 -0.89 -9.94
N SER A 31 -2.45 -2.09 -10.53
CA SER A 31 -1.98 -2.34 -11.90
C SER A 31 -2.93 -1.80 -12.97
N ARG A 32 -4.13 -1.37 -12.54
CA ARG A 32 -5.19 -0.83 -13.39
C ARG A 32 -5.26 0.69 -13.24
N PRO A 33 -5.57 1.45 -14.31
CA PRO A 33 -5.71 2.90 -14.24
C PRO A 33 -6.66 3.36 -13.13
N GLU A 34 -7.77 2.66 -12.95
CA GLU A 34 -8.80 3.00 -11.95
C GLU A 34 -8.29 2.80 -10.52
N GLY A 35 -7.48 1.77 -10.27
CA GLY A 35 -6.87 1.55 -8.97
C GLY A 35 -5.73 2.53 -8.67
N ARG A 36 -4.97 2.91 -9.70
CA ARG A 36 -3.99 4.00 -9.62
C ARG A 36 -4.67 5.30 -9.18
N GLU A 37 -5.77 5.69 -9.81
CA GLU A 37 -6.53 6.90 -9.46
C GLU A 37 -7.04 6.87 -8.01
N VAL A 38 -7.51 5.71 -7.53
CA VAL A 38 -7.91 5.54 -6.12
C VAL A 38 -6.75 5.89 -5.18
N LEU A 39 -5.54 5.38 -5.46
CA LEU A 39 -4.39 5.69 -4.62
C LEU A 39 -3.98 7.17 -4.69
N LEU A 40 -3.97 7.76 -5.89
CA LEU A 40 -3.61 9.18 -6.06
C LEU A 40 -4.54 10.12 -5.27
N ARG A 41 -5.85 9.82 -5.22
CA ARG A 41 -6.80 10.58 -4.39
C ARG A 41 -6.49 10.46 -2.90
N LEU A 42 -6.07 9.28 -2.43
CA LEU A 42 -5.67 9.10 -1.04
C LEU A 42 -4.36 9.84 -0.72
N VAL A 43 -3.43 9.86 -1.68
CA VAL A 43 -2.12 10.51 -1.56
C VAL A 43 -2.23 12.03 -1.44
N ALA A 44 -3.22 12.65 -2.09
CA ALA A 44 -3.45 14.09 -2.02
C ALA A 44 -3.57 14.60 -0.57
N ASP A 45 -4.13 13.79 0.33
CA ASP A 45 -4.35 14.14 1.74
C ASP A 45 -3.46 13.33 2.71
N ALA A 46 -2.58 12.47 2.21
CA ALA A 46 -1.74 11.62 3.04
C ALA A 46 -0.46 12.34 3.48
N ASP A 47 -0.03 12.13 4.72
CA ASP A 47 1.30 12.55 5.17
C ASP A 47 2.39 11.56 4.72
N VAL A 48 2.07 10.25 4.74
CA VAL A 48 3.05 9.18 4.51
C VAL A 48 2.44 8.05 3.67
N VAL A 49 3.18 7.60 2.66
CA VAL A 49 2.97 6.30 1.99
C VAL A 49 4.06 5.33 2.40
N ILE A 50 3.67 4.14 2.83
CA ILE A 50 4.59 3.05 3.20
C ILE A 50 4.36 1.88 2.25
N GLU A 51 5.43 1.41 1.61
CA GLU A 51 5.37 0.31 0.65
C GLU A 51 6.54 -0.67 0.83
N ASN A 52 6.31 -1.93 0.46
CA ASN A 52 7.30 -3.00 0.55
C ASN A 52 7.31 -3.91 -0.69
N PHE A 53 7.00 -3.36 -1.85
CA PHE A 53 7.10 -4.04 -3.13
C PHE A 53 8.57 -4.22 -3.55
N ARG A 54 8.80 -5.03 -4.59
CA ARG A 54 10.12 -5.07 -5.22
C ARG A 54 10.42 -3.70 -5.85
N PRO A 55 11.68 -3.23 -5.82
CA PRO A 55 12.08 -2.00 -6.51
C PRO A 55 11.55 -1.92 -7.95
N GLY A 56 11.08 -0.74 -8.36
CA GLY A 56 10.52 -0.50 -9.69
C GLY A 56 9.05 -0.89 -9.86
N THR A 57 8.39 -1.50 -8.86
CA THR A 57 7.01 -1.96 -9.01
C THR A 57 6.01 -0.82 -9.07
N LEU A 58 6.12 0.16 -8.17
CA LEU A 58 5.26 1.35 -8.20
C LEU A 58 5.51 2.20 -9.45
N GLU A 59 6.76 2.32 -9.89
CA GLU A 59 7.13 3.05 -11.10
C GLU A 59 6.46 2.46 -12.35
N ARG A 60 6.42 1.13 -12.47
CA ARG A 60 5.68 0.46 -13.57
C ARG A 60 4.18 0.76 -13.58
N TRP A 61 3.62 1.14 -12.43
CA TRP A 61 2.22 1.54 -12.29
C TRP A 61 2.02 3.07 -12.32
N GLY A 62 3.06 3.85 -12.59
CA GLY A 62 2.99 5.32 -12.59
C GLY A 62 2.63 5.88 -11.21
N LEU A 63 3.14 5.25 -10.15
CA LEU A 63 2.97 5.59 -8.74
C LEU A 63 4.34 5.73 -8.05
N GLY A 64 5.38 6.04 -8.81
CA GLY A 64 6.72 6.28 -8.29
C GLY A 64 6.81 7.62 -7.55
N TRP A 65 7.99 7.93 -7.01
CA TRP A 65 8.16 9.19 -6.27
C TRP A 65 7.88 10.42 -7.14
N ALA A 66 8.27 10.39 -8.41
CA ALA A 66 8.01 11.49 -9.35
C ALA A 66 6.50 11.79 -9.43
N GLU A 67 5.67 10.77 -9.66
CA GLU A 67 4.22 10.96 -9.78
C GLU A 67 3.55 11.29 -8.45
N LEU A 68 3.98 10.66 -7.35
CA LEU A 68 3.37 10.88 -6.03
C LEU A 68 3.70 12.28 -5.47
N SER A 69 4.92 12.76 -5.67
CA SER A 69 5.34 14.07 -5.18
C SER A 69 4.75 15.24 -5.99
N GLU A 70 4.42 15.02 -7.26
CA GLU A 70 3.63 15.96 -8.06
C GLU A 70 2.21 16.14 -7.49
N VAL A 71 1.58 15.04 -7.04
CA VAL A 71 0.24 15.09 -6.43
C VAL A 71 0.29 15.73 -5.04
N ASN A 72 1.30 15.40 -4.24
CA ASN A 72 1.46 15.96 -2.90
C ASN A 72 2.93 16.26 -2.58
N PRO A 73 3.37 17.52 -2.71
CA PRO A 73 4.76 17.93 -2.43
C PRO A 73 5.20 17.79 -0.97
N ARG A 74 4.26 17.57 -0.04
CA ARG A 74 4.54 17.36 1.39
C ARG A 74 4.68 15.88 1.77
N LEU A 75 4.38 14.97 0.85
CA LEU A 75 4.34 13.53 1.11
C LEU A 75 5.71 12.99 1.52
N VAL A 76 5.73 12.05 2.46
CA VAL A 76 6.90 11.19 2.69
C VAL A 76 6.63 9.80 2.11
N LEU A 77 7.53 9.31 1.25
CA LEU A 77 7.49 7.93 0.76
C LEU A 77 8.54 7.08 1.48
N ALA A 78 8.07 6.13 2.30
CA ALA A 78 8.92 5.15 2.98
C ALA A 78 8.88 3.80 2.24
N ARG A 79 10.04 3.37 1.76
CA ARG A 79 10.21 2.09 1.05
C ARG A 79 10.95 1.09 1.91
N VAL A 80 10.39 -0.10 2.08
CA VAL A 80 11.01 -1.20 2.82
C VAL A 80 11.31 -2.34 1.87
N THR A 81 12.58 -2.45 1.47
CA THR A 81 13.07 -3.51 0.59
C THR A 81 14.11 -4.36 1.32
N GLY A 82 14.32 -5.59 0.81
CA GLY A 82 15.40 -6.46 1.27
C GLY A 82 16.73 -6.15 0.57
#